data_AF-A0A967HKE7-F1
#
_entry.id   AF-A0A967HKE7-F1
#
_cell.length_a   1.000
_cell.length_b   1.000
_cell.length_c   1.000
_cell.angle_alpha   90.00
_cell.angle_beta   90.00
_cell.angle_gamma   90.00
#
_symmetry.space_group_name_H-M   'P 1'
#
loop_
_entity.id
_entity.type
_entity.pdbx_description
1 polymer ?
#
loop_
_entity_poly.entity_id
_entity_poly.type
_entity_poly.pdbx_seq_one_letter_code
_entity_poly.pdbx_strand_id
1 'polypeptide(L)'
;MPPDRRPTWVGFFRECDAIVSSYLRGQLTVAISVGLITGVALALVSFPYAGTLGFIVAVFSIVPYLGLVLSLVPAIVIALVSGSVAVSLLKVAVVYGVVQVLDGTVIGPRIVGESVGLHPVWVVLAIAVGGFFFGFAGLLIGVPAAAVITKLLVARGLARYRASPLYGGQPVAPSG
;
A
#
# COMPACT_ATOMS: atom_id res chain seq x y z
N MET A 1 43.33 1.08 -11.48
CA MET A 1 43.10 -0.17 -10.73
C MET A 1 41.61 -0.27 -10.42
N PRO A 2 40.87 -1.28 -10.92
CA PRO A 2 39.42 -1.37 -10.74
C PRO A 2 39.06 -1.98 -9.36
N PRO A 3 38.10 -1.40 -8.61
CA PRO A 3 37.75 -1.89 -7.29
C PRO A 3 36.74 -3.07 -7.37
N ASP A 4 37.26 -4.25 -7.07
CA ASP A 4 36.77 -5.19 -6.06
C ASP A 4 35.25 -5.37 -5.85
N ARG A 5 34.81 -6.49 -6.43
CA ARG A 5 33.68 -7.34 -6.04
C ARG A 5 33.77 -7.77 -4.55
N ARG A 6 33.31 -6.94 -3.61
CA ARG A 6 33.04 -7.32 -2.21
C ARG A 6 31.56 -7.72 -2.04
N PRO A 7 31.22 -8.64 -1.10
CA PRO A 7 30.11 -9.57 -1.25
C PRO A 7 28.75 -8.85 -1.29
N THR A 8 28.17 -8.80 -2.48
CA THR A 8 26.91 -8.13 -2.84
C THR A 8 25.71 -8.57 -1.98
N TRP A 9 25.77 -9.73 -1.32
CA TRP A 9 24.68 -10.33 -0.56
C TRP A 9 24.34 -9.57 0.73
N VAL A 10 25.33 -9.11 1.51
CA VAL A 10 25.07 -8.44 2.80
C VAL A 10 24.43 -7.06 2.61
N GLY A 11 24.83 -6.36 1.54
CA GLY A 11 24.19 -5.09 1.15
C GLY A 11 22.73 -5.29 0.72
N PHE A 12 22.47 -6.35 -0.04
CA PHE A 12 21.11 -6.69 -0.51
C PHE A 12 20.16 -7.05 0.63
N PHE A 13 20.58 -7.88 1.59
CA PHE A 13 19.73 -8.22 2.74
C PHE A 13 19.37 -7.00 3.60
N ARG A 14 20.34 -6.10 3.86
CA ARG A 14 20.06 -4.84 4.57
C ARG A 14 19.08 -3.95 3.82
N GLU A 15 19.14 -3.94 2.49
CA GLU A 15 18.25 -3.11 1.68
C GLU A 15 16.82 -3.67 1.66
N CYS A 16 16.66 -5.00 1.60
CA CYS A 16 15.37 -5.67 1.79
C CYS A 16 14.77 -5.39 3.17
N ASP A 17 15.56 -5.55 4.24
CA ASP A 17 15.10 -5.29 5.62
C ASP A 17 14.68 -3.82 5.80
N ALA A 18 15.41 -2.88 5.19
CA ALA A 18 15.05 -1.46 5.21
C ALA A 18 13.70 -1.20 4.50
N ILE A 19 13.46 -1.80 3.33
CA ILE A 19 12.21 -1.66 2.58
C ILE A 19 11.04 -2.25 3.37
N VAL A 20 11.19 -3.47 3.86
CA VAL A 20 10.17 -4.17 4.64
C VAL A 20 9.85 -3.38 5.92
N SER A 21 10.85 -3.00 6.69
CA SER A 21 10.63 -2.26 7.94
C SER A 21 10.02 -0.87 7.74
N SER A 22 10.40 -0.15 6.67
CA SER A 22 9.78 1.12 6.29
C SER A 22 8.32 0.92 5.90
N TYR A 23 8.02 -0.09 5.07
CA TYR A 23 6.66 -0.43 4.65
C TYR A 23 5.79 -0.79 5.85
N LEU A 24 6.25 -1.65 6.76
CA LEU A 24 5.46 -2.02 7.95
C LEU A 24 5.14 -0.80 8.82
N ARG A 25 6.09 0.11 9.03
CA ARG A 25 5.85 1.34 9.82
C ARG A 25 4.86 2.27 9.12
N GLY A 26 5.00 2.45 7.81
CA GLY A 26 4.05 3.21 7.00
C GLY A 26 2.66 2.59 7.08
N GLN A 27 2.54 1.28 6.88
CA GLN A 27 1.27 0.57 6.87
C GLN A 27 0.58 0.57 8.24
N LEU A 28 1.33 0.46 9.33
CA LEU A 28 0.77 0.63 10.68
C LEU A 28 0.22 2.05 10.90
N THR A 29 0.92 3.06 10.37
CA THR A 29 0.47 4.46 10.44
C THR A 29 -0.82 4.66 9.63
N VAL A 30 -0.91 4.08 8.41
CA VAL A 30 -2.14 4.05 7.60
C VAL A 30 -3.27 3.38 8.38
N ALA A 31 -3.03 2.17 8.90
CA ALA A 31 -4.03 1.38 9.59
C ALA A 31 -4.65 2.12 10.77
N ILE A 32 -3.82 2.70 11.63
CA ILE A 32 -4.28 3.51 12.78
C ILE A 32 -5.03 4.75 12.30
N SER A 33 -4.49 5.46 11.31
CA SER A 33 -5.09 6.70 10.80
C SER A 33 -6.47 6.45 10.20
N VAL A 34 -6.60 5.48 9.29
CA VAL A 34 -7.86 5.14 8.61
C VAL A 34 -8.88 4.59 9.60
N GLY A 35 -8.45 3.75 10.55
CA GLY A 35 -9.34 3.24 11.60
C GLY A 35 -9.88 4.35 12.50
N LEU A 36 -9.02 5.29 12.92
CA LEU A 36 -9.43 6.43 13.73
C LEU A 36 -10.36 7.36 12.96
N ILE A 37 -10.01 7.71 11.72
CA ILE A 37 -10.85 8.55 10.85
C ILE A 37 -12.22 7.90 10.65
N THR A 38 -12.27 6.59 10.38
CA THR A 38 -13.54 5.87 10.19
C THR A 38 -14.36 5.84 11.47
N GLY A 39 -13.73 5.54 12.61
CA GLY A 39 -14.40 5.52 13.91
C GLY A 39 -14.97 6.89 14.30
N VAL A 40 -14.19 7.95 14.10
CA VAL A 40 -14.65 9.33 14.34
C VAL A 40 -15.76 9.72 13.37
N ALA A 41 -15.61 9.43 12.08
CA ALA A 41 -16.61 9.77 11.07
C ALA A 41 -17.95 9.06 11.37
N LEU A 42 -17.94 7.78 11.72
CA LEU A 42 -19.14 7.05 12.12
C LEU A 42 -19.74 7.60 13.42
N ALA A 43 -18.91 7.99 14.39
CA ALA A 43 -19.36 8.59 15.65
C ALA A 43 -20.04 9.95 15.42
N LEU A 44 -19.53 10.77 14.50
CA LEU A 44 -20.11 12.07 14.14
C LEU A 44 -21.53 11.92 13.57
N VAL A 45 -21.80 10.86 12.82
CA VAL A 45 -23.17 10.58 12.31
C VAL A 45 -24.00 9.77 13.30
N SER A 46 -23.50 9.60 14.53
CA SER A 46 -24.11 8.81 15.62
C SER A 46 -24.46 7.39 15.17
N PHE A 47 -23.57 6.75 14.41
CA PHE A 47 -23.74 5.37 13.99
C PHE A 47 -23.37 4.41 15.15
N PRO A 48 -24.17 3.35 15.40
CA PRO A 48 -23.90 2.42 16.48
C PRO A 48 -22.57 1.68 16.27
N TYR A 49 -21.88 1.37 17.37
CA TYR A 49 -20.60 0.66 17.36
C TYR A 49 -19.49 1.32 16.53
N ALA A 50 -19.53 2.65 16.38
CA ALA A 50 -18.54 3.42 15.62
C ALA A 50 -17.08 3.11 16.03
N GLY A 51 -16.79 3.04 17.33
CA GLY A 51 -15.46 2.70 17.83
C GLY A 51 -15.03 1.27 17.47
N THR A 52 -15.93 0.30 17.60
CA THR A 52 -15.67 -1.10 17.22
C THR A 52 -15.40 -1.23 15.73
N LEU A 53 -16.20 -0.58 14.89
CA LEU A 53 -16.01 -0.58 13.44
C LEU A 53 -14.69 0.09 13.05
N GLY A 54 -14.36 1.24 13.65
CA GLY A 54 -13.06 1.89 13.46
C GLY A 54 -11.88 0.99 13.86
N PHE A 55 -12.01 0.23 14.95
CA PHE A 55 -11.00 -0.75 15.37
C PHE A 55 -10.87 -1.91 14.36
N ILE A 56 -11.99 -2.46 13.88
CA ILE A 56 -12.00 -3.51 12.84
C ILE A 56 -11.31 -3.00 11.57
N VAL A 57 -11.61 -1.76 11.14
CA VAL A 57 -10.93 -1.11 10.02
C VAL A 57 -9.44 -1.06 10.27
N ALA A 58 -8.98 -0.61 11.45
CA ALA A 58 -7.56 -0.54 11.77
C ALA A 58 -6.87 -1.92 11.67
N VAL A 59 -7.47 -2.96 12.25
CA VAL A 59 -6.90 -4.31 12.24
C VAL A 59 -6.82 -4.86 10.81
N PHE A 60 -7.88 -4.74 10.02
CA PHE A 60 -7.89 -5.25 8.66
C PHE A 60 -7.09 -4.38 7.68
N SER A 61 -6.89 -3.09 7.98
CA SER A 61 -6.02 -2.18 7.21
C SER A 61 -4.52 -2.48 7.37
N ILE A 62 -4.13 -3.48 8.17
CA ILE A 62 -2.75 -4.01 8.13
C ILE A 62 -2.43 -4.52 6.71
N VAL A 63 -3.42 -5.05 6.00
CA VAL A 63 -3.32 -5.33 4.57
C VAL A 63 -3.96 -4.16 3.80
N PRO A 64 -3.27 -3.57 2.81
CA PRO A 64 -3.80 -2.42 2.06
C PRO A 64 -5.16 -2.72 1.45
N TYR A 65 -6.05 -1.74 1.46
CA TYR A 65 -7.41 -1.77 0.90
C TYR A 65 -8.39 -2.76 1.58
N LEU A 66 -7.92 -3.81 2.27
CA LEU A 66 -8.79 -4.79 2.90
C LEU A 66 -9.55 -4.24 4.10
N GLY A 67 -8.99 -3.28 4.82
CA GLY A 67 -9.59 -2.69 6.02
C GLY A 67 -11.01 -2.19 5.84
N LEU A 68 -11.20 -1.30 4.88
CA LEU A 68 -12.51 -0.72 4.58
C LEU A 68 -13.45 -1.75 3.94
N VAL A 69 -12.95 -2.61 3.05
CA VAL A 69 -13.78 -3.61 2.36
C VAL A 69 -14.31 -4.67 3.34
N LEU A 70 -13.46 -5.24 4.18
CA LEU A 70 -13.86 -6.31 5.10
C LEU A 70 -14.69 -5.79 6.27
N SER A 71 -14.44 -4.57 6.74
CA SER A 71 -15.23 -3.95 7.81
C SER A 71 -16.61 -3.47 7.33
N LEU A 72 -16.81 -3.30 6.02
CA LEU A 72 -18.10 -2.93 5.46
C LEU A 72 -19.16 -4.02 5.75
N VAL A 73 -18.76 -5.29 5.77
CA VAL A 73 -19.67 -6.42 6.05
C VAL A 73 -20.35 -6.28 7.43
N PRO A 74 -19.63 -6.20 8.56
CA PRO A 74 -20.26 -5.98 9.85
C PRO A 74 -20.97 -4.62 9.95
N ALA A 75 -20.48 -3.56 9.29
CA ALA A 75 -21.15 -2.26 9.27
C ALA A 75 -22.55 -2.34 8.61
N ILE A 76 -22.66 -3.05 7.49
CA ILE A 76 -23.93 -3.30 6.81
C ILE A 76 -24.84 -4.15 7.69
N VAL A 77 -24.34 -5.24 8.28
CA VAL A 77 -25.14 -6.09 9.18
C VAL A 77 -25.73 -5.26 10.32
N ILE A 78 -24.92 -4.43 10.97
CA ILE A 78 -25.35 -3.51 12.03
C ILE A 78 -26.40 -2.51 11.50
N ALA A 79 -26.20 -1.97 10.30
CA ALA A 79 -27.15 -1.04 9.68
C ALA A 79 -28.51 -1.69 9.39
N LEU A 80 -28.53 -2.96 8.98
CA LEU A 80 -29.76 -3.71 8.69
C LEU A 80 -30.57 -4.06 9.94
N VAL A 81 -29.89 -4.29 11.07
CA VAL A 81 -30.57 -4.57 12.36
C VAL A 81 -30.85 -3.30 13.17
N SER A 82 -30.35 -2.15 12.71
CA SER A 82 -30.64 -0.85 13.30
C SER A 82 -32.05 -0.38 12.92
N GLY A 83 -32.74 0.29 13.85
CA GLY A 83 -34.17 0.61 13.68
C GLY A 83 -34.54 1.34 12.39
N SER A 84 -33.70 2.27 11.89
CA SER A 84 -33.91 2.93 10.59
C SER A 84 -32.91 2.45 9.54
N VAL A 85 -33.24 1.35 8.86
CA VAL A 85 -32.35 0.68 7.91
C VAL A 85 -31.89 1.59 6.78
N ALA A 86 -32.81 2.29 6.12
CA ALA A 86 -32.49 3.16 4.98
C ALA A 86 -31.53 4.30 5.37
N VAL A 87 -31.75 4.92 6.52
CA VAL A 87 -30.89 5.99 7.04
C VAL A 87 -29.53 5.43 7.45
N SER A 88 -29.48 4.30 8.14
CA SER A 88 -28.24 3.66 8.56
C SER A 88 -27.38 3.22 7.38
N LEU A 89 -27.98 2.63 6.34
CA LEU A 89 -27.26 2.27 5.12
C LEU A 89 -26.72 3.51 4.40
N LEU A 90 -27.49 4.59 4.34
CA LEU A 90 -27.01 5.85 3.76
C LEU A 90 -25.82 6.41 4.54
N LYS A 91 -25.87 6.40 5.88
CA LYS A 91 -24.74 6.82 6.73
C LYS A 91 -23.49 6.00 6.46
N VAL A 92 -23.61 4.66 6.42
CA VAL A 92 -22.48 3.77 6.10
C VAL A 92 -21.95 4.07 4.71
N ALA A 93 -22.80 4.17 3.70
CA ALA A 93 -22.40 4.43 2.32
C ALA A 93 -21.65 5.77 2.19
N VAL A 94 -22.14 6.84 2.82
CA VAL A 94 -21.50 8.16 2.80
C VAL A 94 -20.16 8.11 3.54
N VAL A 95 -20.13 7.59 4.76
CA VAL A 95 -18.90 7.58 5.57
C VAL A 95 -17.83 6.70 4.92
N TYR A 96 -18.16 5.45 4.58
CA TYR A 96 -17.21 4.55 3.94
C TYR A 96 -16.79 5.07 2.55
N GLY A 97 -17.71 5.67 1.78
CA GLY A 97 -17.38 6.27 0.50
C GLY A 97 -16.38 7.43 0.64
N VAL A 98 -16.63 8.36 1.57
CA VAL A 98 -15.71 9.49 1.83
C VAL A 98 -14.36 8.99 2.32
N VAL A 99 -14.33 8.07 3.28
CA VAL A 99 -13.07 7.52 3.79
C VAL A 99 -12.33 6.72 2.72
N GLN A 100 -13.02 5.96 1.88
CA GLN A 100 -12.43 5.23 0.75
C GLN A 100 -11.75 6.19 -0.26
N VAL A 101 -12.39 7.32 -0.56
CA VAL A 101 -11.81 8.34 -1.43
C VAL A 101 -10.60 8.99 -0.77
N LEU A 102 -10.69 9.36 0.50
CA LEU A 102 -9.56 9.92 1.25
C LEU A 102 -8.38 8.94 1.31
N ASP A 103 -8.67 7.67 1.54
CA ASP A 103 -7.66 6.61 1.58
C ASP A 103 -6.99 6.44 0.22
N GLY A 104 -7.76 6.34 -0.86
CA GLY A 104 -7.23 6.15 -2.21
C GLY A 104 -6.50 7.35 -2.80
N THR A 105 -6.84 8.59 -2.39
CA THR A 105 -6.32 9.82 -3.03
C THR A 105 -5.29 10.58 -2.19
N VAL A 106 -5.35 10.49 -0.86
CA VAL A 106 -4.46 11.26 0.03
C VAL A 106 -3.58 10.34 0.86
N ILE A 107 -4.19 9.40 1.59
CA ILE A 107 -3.47 8.60 2.60
C ILE A 107 -2.58 7.55 1.92
N GLY A 108 -3.16 6.77 1.01
CA GLY A 108 -2.45 5.76 0.21
C GLY A 108 -1.26 6.34 -0.56
N PRO A 109 -1.43 7.40 -1.37
CA PRO A 109 -0.33 7.99 -2.13
C PRO A 109 0.76 8.62 -1.26
N ARG A 110 0.40 9.31 -0.17
CA ARG A 110 1.40 9.94 0.71
C ARG A 110 2.24 8.93 1.47
N ILE A 111 1.67 7.78 1.83
CA ILE A 111 2.38 6.81 2.68
C ILE A 111 3.01 5.68 1.85
N VAL A 112 2.31 5.19 0.82
CA VAL A 112 2.78 4.09 -0.05
C VAL A 112 3.47 4.61 -1.31
N GLY A 113 3.02 5.75 -1.85
CA GLY A 113 3.59 6.35 -3.06
C GLY A 113 5.02 6.86 -2.86
N GLU A 114 5.32 7.52 -1.74
CA GLU A 114 6.69 7.94 -1.39
C GLU A 114 7.64 6.77 -1.12
N SER A 115 7.10 5.62 -0.68
CA SER A 115 7.91 4.46 -0.28
C SER A 115 8.29 3.55 -1.45
N VAL A 116 7.48 3.48 -2.52
CA VAL A 116 7.64 2.43 -3.55
C VAL A 116 7.42 2.87 -5.01
N GLY A 117 6.69 3.97 -5.27
CA GLY A 117 6.41 4.41 -6.64
C GLY A 117 5.60 3.41 -7.50
N LEU A 118 4.93 2.44 -6.87
CA LEU A 118 4.10 1.45 -7.55
C LEU A 118 2.70 2.00 -7.80
N HIS A 119 2.22 1.86 -9.04
CA HIS A 119 0.81 2.14 -9.36
C HIS A 119 -0.11 1.25 -8.50
N PRO A 120 -1.23 1.76 -7.95
CA PRO A 120 -2.12 1.02 -7.03
C PRO A 120 -2.52 -0.39 -7.50
N VAL A 121 -2.68 -0.55 -8.82
CA VAL A 121 -3.00 -1.83 -9.46
C VAL A 121 -1.96 -2.91 -9.14
N TRP A 122 -0.66 -2.58 -9.08
CA TRP A 122 0.40 -3.54 -8.75
C TRP A 122 0.31 -4.01 -7.30
N VAL A 123 -0.12 -3.14 -6.38
CA VAL A 123 -0.33 -3.50 -4.98
C VAL A 123 -1.46 -4.52 -4.87
N VAL A 124 -2.60 -4.26 -5.51
CA VAL A 124 -3.74 -5.20 -5.52
C VAL A 124 -3.36 -6.54 -6.17
N LEU A 125 -2.62 -6.51 -7.28
CA LEU A 125 -2.16 -7.74 -7.95
C LEU A 125 -1.20 -8.54 -7.06
N ALA A 126 -0.26 -7.86 -6.39
CA ALA A 126 0.68 -8.52 -5.48
C ALA A 126 -0.05 -9.16 -4.29
N ILE A 127 -1.08 -8.49 -3.77
CA ILE A 127 -1.95 -9.04 -2.71
C ILE A 127 -2.71 -10.26 -3.21
N ALA A 128 -3.29 -10.19 -4.40
CA ALA A 128 -4.06 -11.30 -4.98
C ALA A 128 -3.18 -12.52 -5.26
N VAL A 129 -2.04 -12.33 -5.91
CA VAL A 129 -1.08 -13.41 -6.21
C VAL A 129 -0.49 -13.97 -4.92
N GLY A 130 0.00 -13.10 -4.03
CA GLY A 130 0.55 -13.52 -2.73
C GLY A 130 -0.47 -14.30 -1.91
N GLY A 131 -1.68 -13.76 -1.79
CA GLY A 131 -2.80 -14.38 -1.10
C GLY A 131 -3.19 -15.75 -1.66
N PHE A 132 -3.18 -15.90 -2.99
CA PHE A 132 -3.50 -17.18 -3.64
C PHE A 132 -2.46 -18.27 -3.37
N PHE A 133 -1.16 -17.95 -3.46
CA PHE A 133 -0.09 -18.94 -3.31
C PHE A 133 0.31 -19.23 -1.87
N PHE A 134 0.29 -18.22 -0.99
CA PHE A 134 0.82 -18.30 0.37
C PHE A 134 -0.21 -17.93 1.45
N GLY A 135 -1.48 -17.75 1.08
CA GLY A 135 -2.55 -17.41 2.02
C GLY A 135 -2.31 -16.07 2.72
N PHE A 136 -2.66 -15.99 4.01
CA PHE A 136 -2.53 -14.78 4.83
C PHE A 136 -1.09 -14.23 4.88
N ALA A 137 -0.09 -15.11 4.97
CA ALA A 137 1.31 -14.69 4.94
C ALA A 137 1.66 -14.00 3.61
N GLY A 138 1.10 -14.48 2.50
CA GLY A 138 1.27 -13.88 1.19
C GLY A 138 0.58 -12.52 1.02
N LEU A 139 -0.54 -12.28 1.70
CA LEU A 139 -1.20 -10.96 1.73
C LEU A 139 -0.31 -9.91 2.41
N LEU A 140 0.40 -10.28 3.49
CA LEU A 140 1.30 -9.39 4.22
C LEU A 140 2.62 -9.14 3.48
N ILE A 141 3.22 -10.21 2.92
CA ILE A 141 4.55 -10.16 2.31
C ILE A 141 4.49 -9.79 0.81
N GLY A 142 3.34 -9.96 0.15
CA GLY A 142 3.19 -9.74 -1.29
C GLY A 142 3.54 -8.31 -1.72
N VAL A 143 3.06 -7.31 -0.99
CA VAL A 143 3.33 -5.90 -1.29
C VAL A 143 4.82 -5.53 -1.13
N PRO A 144 5.49 -5.81 0.01
CA PRO A 144 6.91 -5.52 0.12
C PRO A 144 7.76 -6.38 -0.84
N ALA A 145 7.35 -7.61 -1.17
CA ALA A 145 8.05 -8.39 -2.19
C ALA A 145 7.95 -7.73 -3.57
N ALA A 146 6.77 -7.28 -3.97
CA ALA A 146 6.57 -6.53 -5.22
C ALA A 146 7.37 -5.23 -5.26
N ALA A 147 7.45 -4.52 -4.13
CA ALA A 147 8.29 -3.33 -3.96
C ALA A 147 9.77 -3.61 -4.27
N VAL A 148 10.33 -4.66 -3.66
CA VAL A 148 11.73 -5.08 -3.86
C VAL A 148 11.97 -5.47 -5.31
N ILE A 149 11.09 -6.27 -5.91
CA ILE A 149 11.21 -6.73 -7.30
C ILE A 149 11.24 -5.55 -8.25
N THR A 150 10.31 -4.61 -8.13
CA THR A 150 10.25 -3.44 -9.02
C THR A 150 11.48 -2.56 -8.87
N LYS A 151 11.95 -2.30 -7.64
CA LYS A 151 13.18 -1.53 -7.42
C LYS A 151 14.39 -2.19 -8.09
N LEU A 152 14.51 -3.52 -8.00
CA LEU A 152 15.59 -4.29 -8.62
C LEU A 152 15.53 -4.21 -10.16
N LEU A 153 14.34 -4.37 -10.74
CA LEU A 153 14.12 -4.31 -12.19
C LEU A 153 14.44 -2.92 -12.74
N VAL A 154 14.00 -1.86 -12.06
CA VAL A 154 14.29 -0.47 -12.43
C VAL A 154 15.79 -0.19 -12.36
N ALA A 155 16.46 -0.58 -11.26
CA ALA A 155 17.91 -0.40 -11.10
C ALA A 155 18.72 -1.11 -12.21
N ARG A 156 18.36 -2.35 -12.55
CA ARG A 156 19.02 -3.12 -13.63
C ARG A 156 18.67 -2.60 -15.02
N GLY A 157 17.44 -2.13 -15.22
CA GLY A 157 16.98 -1.51 -16.47
C GLY A 157 17.74 -0.20 -16.77
N LEU A 158 17.89 0.66 -15.76
CA LEU A 158 18.68 1.91 -15.85
C LEU A 158 20.16 1.63 -16.10
N ALA A 159 20.73 0.59 -15.47
CA ALA A 159 22.11 0.18 -15.74
C ALA A 159 22.31 -0.29 -17.18
N ARG A 160 21.36 -1.06 -17.74
CA ARG A 160 21.37 -1.46 -19.15
C ARG A 160 21.12 -0.29 -20.11
N TYR A 161 20.27 0.67 -19.73
CA TYR A 161 20.01 1.87 -20.54
C TYR A 161 21.23 2.80 -20.58
N ARG A 162 21.89 3.03 -19.44
CA ARG A 162 23.14 3.81 -19.34
C ARG A 162 24.33 3.13 -20.04
N ALA A 163 24.31 1.80 -20.14
CA ALA A 163 25.30 1.04 -20.90
C ALA A 163 25.00 0.99 -22.41
N SER A 164 23.86 1.50 -22.88
CA SER A 164 23.52 1.53 -24.30
C SER A 164 24.19 2.70 -25.03
N PRO A 165 24.58 2.55 -26.31
CA PRO A 165 25.41 3.54 -27.03
C PRO A 165 24.71 4.89 -27.29
N LEU A 166 23.40 4.98 -27.05
CA LEU A 166 22.59 6.18 -27.32
C LEU A 166 22.76 7.30 -26.28
N TYR A 167 23.33 7.01 -25.10
CA TYR A 167 23.57 8.03 -24.07
C TYR A 167 24.96 8.69 -24.17
N GLY A 168 25.91 8.04 -24.85
CA GLY A 168 27.24 8.56 -25.11
C GLY A 168 27.26 9.53 -26.30
N GLY A 169 26.56 10.66 -26.19
CA GLY A 169 26.68 11.76 -27.14
C GLY A 169 28.06 12.41 -27.05
N GLN A 170 29.08 11.79 -27.64
CA GLN A 170 30.32 12.47 -28.01
C GLN A 170 30.14 12.97 -29.45
N PRO A 171 30.10 14.30 -29.70
CA PRO A 171 30.18 14.82 -31.06
C PRO A 171 31.54 14.40 -31.61
N VAL A 172 31.55 13.65 -32.70
CA VAL A 172 32.77 13.40 -33.48
C VAL A 172 33.30 14.76 -33.92
N ALA A 173 34.37 15.24 -33.28
CA ALA A 173 35.08 16.41 -33.76
C ALA A 173 35.68 16.07 -35.13
N PRO A 174 35.38 16.85 -36.19
CA PRO A 174 35.96 16.59 -37.49
C PRO A 174 37.47 16.87 -37.41
N SER A 175 38.26 15.82 -37.65
CA SER A 175 39.70 15.90 -37.85
C SER A 175 39.99 16.76 -39.09
N GLY A 176 40.51 17.97 -38.85
CA GLY A 176 41.12 18.85 -39.85
C GLY A 176 42.55 19.17 -39.44
#